data_AF-A0A349STI9-F1
#
_entry.id   AF-A0A349STI9-F1
#
_cell.length_a   1.000
_cell.length_b   1.000
_cell.length_c   1.000
_cell.angle_alpha   90.00
_cell.angle_beta   90.00
_cell.angle_gamma   90.00
#
_symmetry.space_group_name_H-M   'P 1'
#
loop_
_entity.id
_entity.type
_entity.pdbx_description
1 polymer ?
#
loop_
_entity_poly.entity_id
_entity_poly.type
_entity_poly.pdbx_seq_one_letter_code
_entity_poly.pdbx_strand_id
1 'polypeptide(L)'
;IFCGWLCPFGALQELINEVARKLKIKQFEPPFAVHERLWAVKYIILLALFGISLESMATAERYAEVEPFKTTFFLVFQREWWFATWALLLLFVSLFTRKVYCRYICPLGAALAIPTKLRLFDWLKRRKECGSPCQLCAVECEIQAIHPDGTINANECHHCLDCQMTYHNPNKCPPLINKAKQRKSKPKPEHLIETVNT
;
A
#
# COMPACT_ATOMS: atom_id res chain seq x y z
N ILE A 1 0.75 -2.51 -8.18
CA ILE A 1 2.07 -2.46 -8.87
C ILE A 1 2.41 -1.04 -9.32
N PHE A 2 1.57 -0.38 -10.12
CA PHE A 2 1.88 0.96 -10.68
C PHE A 2 2.26 2.02 -9.63
N CYS A 3 1.42 2.26 -8.62
CA CYS A 3 1.66 3.26 -7.58
C CYS A 3 2.85 2.92 -6.65
N GLY A 4 3.27 1.65 -6.61
CA GLY A 4 4.40 1.18 -5.81
C GLY A 4 5.74 1.35 -6.52
N TRP A 5 5.81 1.04 -7.82
CA TRP A 5 7.08 0.91 -8.55
C TRP A 5 7.23 1.85 -9.75
N LEU A 6 6.13 2.23 -10.41
CA LEU A 6 6.17 2.94 -11.69
C LEU A 6 5.85 4.44 -11.56
N CYS A 7 5.11 4.85 -10.53
CA CYS A 7 4.67 6.23 -10.37
C CYS A 7 5.76 7.11 -9.70
N PRO A 8 6.43 8.04 -10.41
CA PRO A 8 7.39 8.97 -9.82
C PRO A 8 6.77 9.94 -8.81
N PHE A 9 5.49 10.32 -8.93
CA PHE A 9 4.83 11.09 -7.87
C PHE A 9 4.70 10.24 -6.59
N GLY A 10 4.31 8.97 -6.73
CA GLY A 10 4.28 8.03 -5.62
C GLY A 10 5.67 7.80 -5.01
N ALA A 11 6.72 7.73 -5.81
CA ALA A 11 8.10 7.63 -5.35
C ALA A 11 8.55 8.90 -4.61
N LEU A 12 8.22 10.08 -5.12
CA LEU A 12 8.50 11.36 -4.47
C LEU A 12 7.80 11.46 -3.11
N GLN A 13 6.53 11.07 -3.02
CA GLN A 13 5.81 11.01 -1.75
C GLN A 13 6.46 10.04 -0.75
N GLU A 14 7.01 8.91 -1.21
CA GLU A 14 7.72 7.98 -0.33
C GLU A 14 9.02 8.58 0.18
N LEU A 15 9.82 9.18 -0.72
CA LEU A 15 11.09 9.82 -0.36
C LEU A 15 10.87 10.95 0.66
N ILE A 16 9.87 11.80 0.45
CA ILE A 16 9.51 12.87 1.38
C ILE A 16 9.13 12.30 2.75
N ASN A 17 8.35 11.21 2.76
CA ASN A 17 7.89 10.61 4.00
C ASN A 17 9.02 9.85 4.73
N GLU A 18 9.95 9.23 4.01
CA GLU A 18 11.19 8.69 4.58
C GLU A 18 12.06 9.76 5.22
N VAL A 19 12.23 10.90 4.55
CA VAL A 19 12.93 12.07 5.11
C VAL A 19 12.19 12.57 6.35
N ALA A 20 10.87 12.68 6.32
CA ALA A 20 10.05 13.07 7.46
C ALA A 20 10.24 12.14 8.67
N ARG A 21 10.27 10.82 8.46
CA ARG A 21 10.58 9.84 9.51
C ARG A 21 12.00 9.98 10.05
N LYS A 22 12.99 10.19 9.19
CA LYS A 22 14.38 10.44 9.62
C LYS A 22 14.48 11.71 10.48
N LEU A 23 13.70 12.73 10.15
CA LEU A 23 13.55 13.97 10.92
C LEU A 23 12.61 13.81 12.14
N LYS A 24 12.12 12.60 12.43
CA LYS A 24 11.24 12.27 13.57
C LYS A 24 9.91 13.04 13.59
N ILE A 25 9.40 13.44 12.42
CA ILE A 25 8.08 14.04 12.30
C ILE A 25 7.02 12.98 12.66
N LYS A 26 6.09 13.36 13.54
CA LYS A 26 5.01 12.49 14.01
C LYS A 26 4.14 12.05 12.82
N GLN A 27 4.11 10.75 12.55
CA GLN A 27 3.26 10.16 11.52
C GLN A 27 1.85 10.00 12.08
N PHE A 28 0.85 10.33 11.26
CA PHE A 28 -0.56 10.17 11.58
C PHE A 28 -1.15 9.02 10.77
N GLU A 29 -1.67 8.01 11.45
CA GLU A 29 -2.35 6.89 10.81
C GLU A 29 -3.82 6.91 11.22
N PRO A 30 -4.76 7.12 10.27
CA PRO A 30 -6.17 7.12 10.60
C PRO A 30 -6.61 5.73 11.08
N PRO A 31 -7.62 5.65 11.97
CA PRO A 31 -8.23 4.37 12.32
C PRO A 31 -8.75 3.64 11.08
N PHE A 32 -8.65 2.31 11.06
CA PHE A 32 -8.99 1.48 9.89
C PHE A 32 -10.42 1.76 9.35
N ALA A 33 -11.40 1.97 10.22
CA ALA A 33 -12.78 2.26 9.81
C ALA A 33 -12.95 3.61 9.10
N VAL A 34 -12.09 4.59 9.38
CA VAL A 34 -12.08 5.88 8.66
C VAL A 34 -11.34 5.71 7.35
N HIS A 35 -10.21 5.01 7.40
CA HIS A 35 -9.41 4.70 6.24
C HIS A 35 -10.20 4.01 5.13
N GLU A 36 -10.97 2.97 5.48
CA GLU A 36 -11.76 2.19 4.53
C GLU A 36 -12.80 3.05 3.79
N ARG A 37 -13.40 4.02 4.49
CA ARG A 37 -14.35 4.97 3.89
C ARG A 37 -13.65 5.98 2.99
N LEU A 38 -12.46 6.44 3.39
CA LEU A 38 -11.68 7.40 2.61
C LEU A 38 -11.21 6.83 1.27
N TRP A 39 -11.09 5.51 1.12
CA TRP A 39 -10.83 4.90 -0.19
C TRP A 39 -11.92 5.20 -1.22
N ALA A 40 -13.18 5.36 -0.80
CA ALA A 40 -14.27 5.67 -1.71
C ALA A 40 -14.07 7.02 -2.43
N VAL A 41 -13.33 7.95 -1.83
CA VAL A 41 -13.10 9.30 -2.37
C VAL A 41 -12.46 9.25 -3.76
N LYS A 42 -11.38 8.47 -3.95
CA LYS A 42 -10.73 8.35 -5.28
C LYS A 42 -11.66 7.72 -6.33
N TYR A 43 -12.57 6.84 -5.93
CA TYR A 43 -13.55 6.23 -6.84
C TYR A 43 -14.67 7.21 -7.20
N ILE A 44 -15.12 8.03 -6.24
CA ILE A 44 -16.08 9.11 -6.50
C ILE A 44 -15.47 10.14 -7.45
N ILE A 45 -14.22 10.54 -7.22
CA ILE A 45 -13.48 11.45 -8.11
C ILE A 45 -13.40 10.84 -9.52
N LEU A 46 -13.03 9.56 -9.63
CA LEU A 46 -12.98 8.86 -10.92
C LEU A 46 -14.34 8.88 -11.64
N LEU A 47 -15.43 8.55 -10.93
CA LEU A 47 -16.78 8.53 -11.52
C LEU A 47 -17.25 9.93 -11.92
N ALA A 48 -16.94 10.96 -11.12
CA ALA A 48 -17.25 12.34 -11.46
C ALA A 48 -16.50 12.80 -12.72
N LEU A 49 -15.20 12.51 -12.80
CA LEU A 49 -14.37 12.80 -13.97
C LEU A 49 -14.88 12.04 -15.21
N PHE A 50 -15.26 10.78 -15.05
CA PHE A 50 -15.84 9.97 -16.12
C PHE A 50 -17.19 10.56 -16.57
N GLY A 51 -18.07 10.96 -15.65
CA GLY A 51 -19.35 11.60 -15.98
C GLY A 51 -19.19 12.89 -16.78
N ILE A 52 -18.28 13.78 -16.36
CA ILE A 52 -17.96 15.02 -17.08
C ILE A 52 -17.39 14.71 -18.47
N SER A 53 -16.56 13.66 -18.58
CA SER A 53 -15.96 13.27 -19.86
C SER A 53 -16.96 12.80 -20.92
N LEU A 54 -18.14 12.33 -20.50
CA LEU A 54 -19.20 11.88 -21.41
C LEU A 54 -19.94 13.05 -22.08
N GLU A 55 -19.98 14.23 -21.47
CA GLU A 55 -20.68 15.40 -22.03
C GLU A 55 -19.84 16.19 -23.03
N SER A 56 -18.50 16.12 -22.97
CA SER A 56 -17.63 16.61 -24.05
C SER A 56 -16.24 16.01 -24.00
N MET A 57 -15.83 15.37 -25.11
CA MET A 57 -14.47 14.83 -25.30
C MET A 57 -13.37 15.89 -25.06
N ALA A 58 -13.68 17.18 -25.29
CA ALA A 58 -12.74 18.30 -25.12
C ALA A 58 -12.58 18.79 -23.67
N THR A 59 -13.54 18.58 -22.77
CA THR A 59 -13.35 18.90 -21.32
C THR A 59 -12.74 17.74 -20.54
N ALA A 60 -12.93 16.50 -21.03
CA ALA A 60 -12.25 15.31 -20.52
C ALA A 60 -10.71 15.47 -20.55
N GLU A 61 -10.16 16.00 -21.65
CA GLU A 61 -8.72 16.28 -21.73
C GLU A 61 -8.30 17.35 -20.71
N ARG A 62 -9.04 18.46 -20.57
CA ARG A 62 -8.69 19.54 -19.61
C ARG A 62 -8.75 19.10 -18.14
N TYR A 63 -9.65 18.18 -17.78
CA TYR A 63 -9.74 17.63 -16.42
C TYR A 63 -8.79 16.45 -16.20
N ALA A 64 -8.45 15.66 -17.23
CA ALA A 64 -7.33 14.72 -17.19
C ALA A 64 -5.97 15.44 -17.01
N GLU A 65 -5.90 16.73 -17.36
CA GLU A 65 -4.77 17.61 -17.02
C GLU A 65 -4.76 18.12 -15.57
N VAL A 66 -5.73 17.74 -14.72
CA VAL A 66 -5.68 17.93 -13.26
C VAL A 66 -4.78 16.88 -12.59
N GLU A 67 -4.23 15.95 -13.37
CA GLU A 67 -3.18 15.07 -12.87
C GLU A 67 -1.92 15.89 -12.56
N PRO A 68 -1.46 15.93 -11.29
CA PRO A 68 -0.25 16.65 -10.89
C PRO A 68 1.00 16.13 -11.60
N PHE A 69 0.91 15.02 -12.31
CA PHE A 69 1.98 14.40 -13.07
C PHE A 69 2.31 15.13 -14.38
N LYS A 70 1.31 15.55 -15.17
CA LYS A 70 1.53 16.31 -16.41
C LYS A 70 2.00 17.74 -16.08
N THR A 71 1.44 18.34 -15.03
CA THR A 71 1.76 19.71 -14.63
C THR A 71 3.11 19.83 -13.93
N THR A 72 3.48 18.88 -13.06
CA THR A 72 4.75 18.95 -12.30
C THR A 72 5.96 18.49 -13.12
N PHE A 73 5.80 17.50 -14.02
CA PHE A 73 6.94 16.93 -14.76
C PHE A 73 7.00 17.31 -16.26
N PHE A 74 5.89 17.58 -16.94
CA PHE A 74 5.91 17.96 -18.38
C PHE A 74 5.81 19.47 -18.64
N LEU A 75 5.22 20.25 -17.72
CA LEU A 75 4.97 21.70 -17.91
C LEU A 75 5.52 22.50 -16.74
N VAL A 76 6.81 22.32 -16.44
CA VAL A 76 7.46 22.83 -15.21
C VAL A 76 7.22 24.32 -14.92
N PHE A 77 6.77 25.15 -15.88
CA PHE A 77 6.57 26.58 -15.64
C PHE A 77 5.45 27.30 -16.42
N GLN A 78 4.58 26.59 -17.15
CA GLN A 78 3.65 27.24 -18.12
C GLN A 78 2.15 27.11 -17.80
N ARG A 79 1.78 26.66 -16.60
CA ARG A 79 0.37 26.53 -16.21
C ARG A 79 0.11 27.22 -14.87
N GLU A 80 -1.09 27.77 -14.74
CA GLU A 80 -1.58 28.59 -13.65
C GLU A 80 -1.06 28.16 -12.25
N TRP A 81 -0.61 29.14 -11.47
CA TRP A 81 0.04 28.97 -10.16
C TRP A 81 -0.72 28.07 -9.17
N TRP A 82 -2.06 28.02 -9.28
CA TRP A 82 -2.91 27.24 -8.39
C TRP A 82 -2.64 25.72 -8.46
N PHE A 83 -2.26 25.18 -9.63
CA PHE A 83 -1.91 23.76 -9.75
C PHE A 83 -0.62 23.41 -9.02
N ALA A 84 0.37 24.30 -9.07
CA ALA A 84 1.63 24.14 -8.36
C ALA A 84 1.40 24.21 -6.84
N THR A 85 0.56 25.14 -6.38
CA THR A 85 0.14 25.23 -4.97
C THR A 85 -0.55 23.95 -4.52
N TRP A 86 -1.46 23.39 -5.34
CA TRP A 86 -2.12 22.13 -5.02
C TRP A 86 -1.16 20.94 -4.92
N ALA A 87 -0.22 20.81 -5.87
CA ALA A 87 0.81 19.77 -5.81
C ALA A 87 1.70 19.90 -4.56
N LEU A 88 2.13 21.13 -4.24
CA LEU A 88 2.91 21.40 -3.02
C LEU A 88 2.13 21.07 -1.74
N LEU A 89 0.84 21.40 -1.69
CA LEU A 89 -0.02 21.06 -0.56
C LEU A 89 -0.09 19.53 -0.37
N LEU A 90 -0.30 18.78 -1.45
CA LEU A 90 -0.33 17.31 -1.39
C LEU A 90 1.01 16.71 -0.94
N LEU A 91 2.13 17.27 -1.40
CA LEU A 91 3.46 16.86 -0.96
C LEU A 91 3.69 17.22 0.52
N PHE A 92 3.23 18.39 0.97
CA PHE A 92 3.32 18.81 2.37
C PHE A 92 2.51 17.87 3.29
N VAL A 93 1.28 17.52 2.91
CA VAL A 93 0.47 16.55 3.66
C VAL A 93 1.16 15.18 3.71
N SER A 94 1.90 14.83 2.66
CA SER A 94 2.66 13.58 2.60
C SER A 94 3.81 13.51 3.61
N LEU A 95 4.19 14.61 4.28
CA LEU A 95 5.14 14.59 5.40
C LEU A 95 4.57 13.89 6.64
N PHE A 96 3.28 14.06 6.88
CA PHE A 96 2.61 13.52 8.08
C PHE A 96 2.02 12.14 7.85
N THR A 97 1.81 11.77 6.59
CA THR A 97 1.00 10.60 6.21
C THR A 97 1.50 10.01 4.90
N ARG A 98 1.64 8.69 4.82
CA ARG A 98 2.25 8.05 3.63
C ARG A 98 1.32 8.03 2.43
N LYS A 99 1.85 8.47 1.28
CA LYS A 99 1.23 8.36 -0.05
C LYS A 99 -0.25 8.78 -0.10
N VAL A 100 -0.63 9.83 0.62
CA VAL A 100 -2.05 10.28 0.77
C VAL A 100 -2.76 10.46 -0.55
N TYR A 101 -2.12 11.15 -1.48
CA TYR A 101 -2.67 11.37 -2.80
C TYR A 101 -3.02 10.05 -3.51
N CYS A 102 -2.06 9.12 -3.61
CA CYS A 102 -2.30 7.80 -4.20
C CYS A 102 -3.37 7.00 -3.45
N ARG A 103 -3.44 7.16 -2.12
CA ARG A 103 -4.33 6.42 -1.22
C ARG A 103 -5.79 6.88 -1.30
N TYR A 104 -6.05 8.19 -1.46
CA TYR A 104 -7.39 8.75 -1.31
C TYR A 104 -7.89 9.62 -2.46
N ILE A 105 -7.00 10.17 -3.29
CA ILE A 105 -7.37 11.21 -4.25
C ILE A 105 -7.15 10.77 -5.70
N CYS A 106 -6.10 9.97 -5.95
CA CYS A 106 -5.63 9.66 -7.30
C CYS A 106 -6.67 8.88 -8.14
N PRO A 107 -7.28 9.50 -9.16
CA PRO A 107 -8.29 8.84 -10.00
C PRO A 107 -7.67 7.78 -10.92
N LEU A 108 -6.45 8.00 -11.42
CA LEU A 108 -5.70 7.02 -12.20
C LEU A 108 -5.43 5.74 -11.39
N GLY A 109 -5.09 5.89 -10.11
CA GLY A 109 -4.93 4.75 -9.20
C GLY A 109 -6.23 3.97 -9.03
N ALA A 110 -7.38 4.66 -8.92
CA ALA A 110 -8.68 4.02 -8.86
C ALA A 110 -9.03 3.30 -10.17
N ALA A 111 -8.74 3.89 -11.32
CA ALA A 111 -9.00 3.28 -12.64
C ALA A 111 -8.18 2.00 -12.84
N LEU A 112 -6.89 2.03 -12.49
CA LEU A 112 -5.99 0.86 -12.58
C LEU A 112 -6.34 -0.24 -11.57
N ALA A 113 -7.02 0.09 -10.47
CA ALA A 113 -7.48 -0.89 -9.49
C ALA A 113 -8.64 -1.76 -10.02
N ILE A 114 -9.49 -1.25 -10.92
CA ILE A 114 -10.66 -1.96 -11.46
C ILE A 114 -10.30 -3.32 -12.09
N PRO A 115 -9.35 -3.42 -13.05
CA PRO A 115 -8.96 -4.71 -13.63
C PRO A 115 -8.22 -5.61 -12.64
N THR A 116 -7.62 -5.05 -11.59
CA THR A 116 -6.87 -5.81 -10.56
C THR A 116 -7.80 -6.70 -9.72
N LYS A 117 -9.11 -6.40 -9.67
CA LYS A 117 -10.13 -7.25 -9.03
C LYS A 117 -10.29 -8.62 -9.71
N LEU A 118 -9.91 -8.74 -10.98
CA LEU A 118 -9.83 -10.03 -11.66
C LEU A 118 -8.57 -10.73 -11.14
N ARG A 119 -8.71 -11.48 -10.03
CA ARG A 119 -7.66 -12.15 -9.23
C ARG A 119 -6.90 -13.24 -10.01
N LEU A 120 -6.44 -12.95 -11.22
CA LEU A 120 -5.76 -13.91 -12.09
C LEU A 120 -4.41 -14.35 -11.50
N PHE A 121 -3.76 -13.52 -10.66
CA PHE A 121 -2.46 -13.84 -10.07
C PHE A 121 -2.27 -13.26 -8.65
N ASP A 122 -2.95 -13.83 -7.64
CA ASP A 122 -2.67 -13.53 -6.22
C ASP A 122 -1.35 -14.18 -5.77
N TRP A 123 -0.22 -13.53 -6.06
CA TRP A 123 1.13 -14.00 -5.70
C TRP A 123 1.49 -13.77 -4.21
N LEU A 124 0.75 -12.90 -3.52
CA LEU A 124 1.05 -12.52 -2.13
C LEU A 124 0.70 -13.66 -1.16
N LYS A 125 1.72 -14.34 -0.64
CA LYS A 125 1.54 -15.48 0.26
C LYS A 125 1.21 -15.00 1.68
N ARG A 126 0.27 -15.70 2.33
CA ARG A 126 -0.06 -15.54 3.75
C ARG A 126 -0.13 -16.89 4.44
N ARG A 127 0.13 -16.92 5.75
CA ARG A 127 -0.03 -18.12 6.59
C ARG A 127 -1.42 -18.11 7.22
N LYS A 128 -1.87 -19.25 7.78
CA LYS A 128 -3.17 -19.34 8.46
C LYS A 128 -3.24 -18.50 9.74
N GLU A 129 -2.09 -18.30 10.39
CA GLU A 129 -1.97 -17.54 11.64
C GLU A 129 -1.98 -16.02 11.41
N CYS A 130 -2.01 -15.58 10.16
CA CYS A 130 -2.09 -14.17 9.78
C CYS A 130 -3.49 -13.61 10.00
N GLY A 131 -3.63 -12.47 10.67
CA GLY A 131 -4.92 -11.87 11.05
C GLY A 131 -5.45 -12.43 12.39
N SER A 132 -5.15 -13.68 12.71
CA SER A 132 -5.39 -14.20 14.06
C SER A 132 -4.46 -15.38 14.36
N PRO A 133 -3.57 -15.30 15.38
CA PRO A 133 -3.32 -14.18 16.29
C PRO A 133 -2.31 -13.13 15.77
N CYS A 134 -1.69 -13.33 14.59
CA CYS A 134 -0.60 -12.47 14.13
C CYS A 134 -1.10 -11.23 13.37
N GLN A 135 -0.85 -10.04 13.90
CA GLN A 135 -1.22 -8.75 13.30
C GLN A 135 -0.05 -7.96 12.68
N LEU A 136 1.17 -8.51 12.72
CA LEU A 136 2.38 -7.76 12.36
C LEU A 136 2.33 -7.13 10.96
N CYS A 137 1.93 -7.91 9.95
CA CYS A 137 1.86 -7.39 8.58
C CYS A 137 0.76 -6.34 8.39
N ALA A 138 -0.33 -6.40 9.16
CA ALA A 138 -1.40 -5.39 9.09
C ALA A 138 -0.93 -4.06 9.70
N VAL A 139 -0.20 -4.13 10.83
CA VAL A 139 0.36 -2.95 11.51
C VAL A 139 1.49 -2.30 10.71
N GLU A 140 2.37 -3.09 10.10
CA GLU A 140 3.47 -2.53 9.27
C GLU A 140 3.00 -2.08 7.89
N CYS A 141 1.77 -2.39 7.47
CA CYS A 141 1.26 -1.99 6.16
C CYS A 141 0.94 -0.50 6.16
N GLU A 142 1.86 0.28 5.61
CA GLU A 142 1.85 1.75 5.66
C GLU A 142 0.69 2.40 4.89
N ILE A 143 0.23 1.70 3.85
CA ILE A 143 -0.96 2.08 3.07
C ILE A 143 -2.25 1.47 3.64
N GLN A 144 -2.14 0.64 4.69
CA GLN A 144 -3.23 -0.06 5.38
C GLN A 144 -4.16 -0.88 4.45
N ALA A 145 -3.60 -1.46 3.38
CA ALA A 145 -4.33 -2.33 2.45
C ALA A 145 -4.62 -3.75 3.01
N ILE A 146 -4.14 -4.04 4.22
CA ILE A 146 -4.35 -5.33 4.88
C ILE A 146 -5.43 -5.13 5.96
N HIS A 147 -6.54 -5.84 5.83
CA HIS A 147 -7.61 -5.83 6.81
C HIS A 147 -7.17 -6.48 8.14
N PRO A 148 -7.79 -6.12 9.27
CA PRO A 148 -7.48 -6.72 10.58
C PRO A 148 -7.68 -8.24 10.63
N ASP A 149 -8.51 -8.81 9.76
CA ASP A 149 -8.69 -10.26 9.62
C ASP A 149 -7.54 -10.95 8.86
N GLY A 150 -6.57 -10.18 8.36
CA GLY A 150 -5.43 -10.67 7.61
C GLY A 150 -5.64 -10.75 6.10
N THR A 151 -6.81 -10.40 5.57
CA THR A 151 -7.03 -10.35 4.12
C THR A 151 -6.34 -9.14 3.49
N ILE A 152 -5.83 -9.30 2.25
CA ILE A 152 -5.20 -8.22 1.51
C ILE A 152 -6.22 -7.69 0.50
N ASN A 153 -6.53 -6.40 0.56
CA ASN A 153 -7.34 -5.75 -0.44
C ASN A 153 -6.48 -5.42 -1.68
N ALA A 154 -6.63 -6.21 -2.74
CA ALA A 154 -5.85 -6.07 -3.97
C ALA A 154 -6.10 -4.74 -4.70
N ASN A 155 -7.28 -4.13 -4.54
CA ASN A 155 -7.61 -2.85 -5.18
C ASN A 155 -6.85 -1.68 -4.55
N GLU A 156 -6.42 -1.85 -3.30
CA GLU A 156 -5.72 -0.82 -2.51
C GLU A 156 -4.22 -1.13 -2.38
N CYS A 157 -3.83 -2.39 -2.55
CA CYS A 157 -2.45 -2.83 -2.42
C CYS A 157 -1.55 -2.19 -3.49
N HIS A 158 -0.54 -1.43 -3.05
CA HIS A 158 0.47 -0.87 -3.96
C HIS A 158 1.51 -1.90 -4.43
N HIS A 159 1.54 -3.09 -3.84
CA HIS A 159 2.56 -4.13 -4.05
C HIS A 159 3.99 -3.69 -3.68
N CYS A 160 4.20 -3.02 -2.54
CA CYS A 160 5.55 -2.72 -2.03
C CYS A 160 6.34 -3.96 -1.59
N LEU A 161 5.64 -5.07 -1.30
CA LEU A 161 6.21 -6.37 -0.87
C LEU A 161 6.82 -6.40 0.54
N ASP A 162 6.67 -5.36 1.36
CA ASP A 162 7.17 -5.35 2.76
C ASP A 162 6.60 -6.52 3.58
N CYS A 163 5.32 -6.83 3.39
CA CYS A 163 4.68 -7.96 4.06
C CYS A 163 5.27 -9.32 3.62
N GLN A 164 5.73 -9.44 2.36
CA GLN A 164 6.41 -10.65 1.87
C GLN A 164 7.82 -10.76 2.44
N MET A 165 8.55 -9.64 2.54
CA MET A 165 9.85 -9.59 3.22
C MET A 165 9.73 -10.04 4.68
N THR A 166 8.71 -9.55 5.40
CA THR A 166 8.40 -10.01 6.76
C THR A 166 7.99 -11.49 6.79
N TYR A 167 7.17 -11.95 5.86
CA TYR A 167 6.71 -13.35 5.77
C TYR A 167 7.86 -14.36 5.63
N HIS A 168 8.90 -14.00 4.87
CA HIS A 168 10.07 -14.84 4.62
C HIS A 168 11.17 -14.70 5.67
N ASN A 169 11.13 -13.69 6.53
CA ASN A 169 12.15 -13.45 7.55
C ASN A 169 11.92 -14.32 8.80
N PRO A 170 12.81 -15.28 9.12
CA PRO A 170 12.65 -16.18 10.27
C PRO A 170 12.76 -15.48 11.63
N ASN A 171 13.40 -14.32 11.68
CA ASN A 171 13.63 -13.54 12.90
C ASN A 171 12.60 -12.43 13.12
N LYS A 172 11.78 -12.12 12.10
CA LYS A 172 10.74 -11.08 12.17
C LYS A 172 9.33 -11.66 12.20
N CYS A 173 9.07 -12.77 11.50
CA CYS A 173 7.75 -13.37 11.37
C CYS A 173 7.34 -14.12 12.67
N PRO A 174 6.32 -13.65 13.43
CA PRO A 174 5.94 -14.29 14.70
C PRO A 174 5.55 -15.78 14.57
N PRO A 175 4.80 -16.21 13.53
CA PRO A 175 4.56 -17.63 13.29
C PRO A 175 5.82 -18.49 13.12
N LEU A 176 6.88 -17.97 12.49
CA LEU A 176 8.14 -18.70 12.34
C LEU A 176 8.93 -18.75 13.64
N ILE A 177 9.00 -17.63 14.36
CA ILE A 177 9.65 -17.54 15.66
C ILE A 177 8.99 -18.51 16.64
N ASN A 178 7.66 -18.54 16.68
CA ASN A 178 6.90 -19.44 17.56
C ASN A 178 7.13 -20.91 17.20
N LYS A 179 7.12 -21.26 15.91
CA LYS A 179 7.46 -22.62 15.45
C LYS A 179 8.89 -23.02 15.81
N ALA A 180 9.85 -22.10 15.67
CA ALA A 180 11.24 -22.34 16.06
C ALA A 180 11.41 -22.53 17.57
N LYS A 181 10.73 -21.72 18.39
CA LYS A 181 10.69 -21.88 19.85
C LYS A 181 10.11 -23.24 20.26
N GLN A 182 8.97 -23.64 19.66
CA GLN A 182 8.35 -24.94 19.92
C GLN A 182 9.24 -26.13 19.53
N ARG A 183 10.01 -26.02 18.45
CA ARG A 183 10.97 -27.05 18.04
C ARG A 183 12.14 -27.18 19.03
N LYS A 184 12.61 -26.08 19.59
CA LYS A 184 13.67 -26.07 20.61
C LYS A 184 13.19 -26.59 21.97
N SER A 185 11.91 -26.39 22.30
CA SER A 185 11.33 -26.85 23.56
C SER A 185 10.86 -28.31 23.54
N LYS A 186 10.73 -28.94 22.37
CA LYS A 186 10.42 -30.37 22.27
C LYS A 186 11.70 -31.18 22.55
N PRO A 187 11.69 -32.12 23.52
CA PRO A 187 12.81 -33.04 23.68
C PRO A 187 13.00 -33.82 22.38
N LYS A 188 14.27 -34.06 21.97
CA LYS A 188 14.57 -34.95 20.85
C LYS A 188 13.94 -36.31 21.17
N PRO A 189 13.23 -36.96 20.23
CA PRO A 189 12.82 -38.34 20.44
C PRO A 189 14.08 -39.20 20.54
N GLU A 190 14.33 -39.70 21.74
CA GLU A 190 15.33 -40.72 22.04
C GLU A 190 14.69 -42.05 21.71
N HIS A 191 15.05 -42.65 20.58
CA HIS A 191 15.06 -44.11 20.33
C HIS A 191 15.34 -44.39 18.86
N LEU A 192 16.48 -45.02 18.59
CA LEU A 192 16.71 -46.09 17.60
C LEU A 192 18.15 -46.62 17.78
N ILE A 193 18.48 -47.06 18.99
CA ILE A 193 19.61 -47.98 19.24
C ILE A 193 19.06 -49.02 20.20
N GLU A 194 18.52 -50.11 19.66
CA GLU A 194 18.36 -51.43 20.29
C GLU A 194 17.46 -52.26 19.39
N THR A 195 18.07 -53.06 18.51
CA THR A 195 17.67 -54.43 18.12
C THR A 195 18.41 -54.85 16.85
N VAL A 196 19.75 -54.97 16.91
CA VAL A 196 20.50 -55.88 16.05
C VAL A 196 21.67 -56.40 16.88
N ASN A 197 21.41 -57.42 17.70
CA ASN A 197 22.39 -58.37 18.22
C ASN A 197 21.64 -59.46 18.99
N THR A 198 21.08 -60.39 18.22
CA THR A 198 20.83 -61.79 18.61
C THR A 198 20.85 -62.62 17.35
#